data_AF-A0A9D5BJ19-F1
#
_entry.id   AF-A0A9D5BJ19-F1
#
_cell.length_a   1.000
_cell.length_b   1.000
_cell.length_c   1.000
_cell.angle_alpha   90.00
_cell.angle_beta   90.00
_cell.angle_gamma   90.00
#
_symmetry.space_group_name_H-M   'P 1'
#
loop_
_entity.id
_entity.type
_entity.pdbx_description
1 polymer ?
#
loop_
_entity_poly.entity_id
_entity_poly.type
_entity_poly.pdbx_seq_one_letter_code
_entity_poly.pdbx_strand_id
1 'polypeptide(L)'
;MHFLCVGEYATARAASAAGTIMTLSSWATSSIEEIVSTGPGIRFLQLYLLKDRNMVTHLVRRAEKAGFKAILLTADSPVIGRREADIKNRLTIIAKFHLN
;
A
#
# COMPACT_ATOMS: atom_id res chain seq x y z
N MET A 1 -20.06 5.40 2.98
CA MET A 1 -18.80 5.05 2.28
C MET A 1 -18.58 3.56 2.49
N HIS A 2 -18.97 2.72 1.53
CA HIS A 2 -18.76 1.27 1.63
C HIS A 2 -17.27 0.99 1.37
N PHE A 3 -16.49 0.77 2.42
CA PHE A 3 -15.21 0.09 2.26
C PHE A 3 -15.51 -1.33 1.80
N LEU A 4 -15.08 -1.69 0.59
CA LEU A 4 -15.16 -3.08 0.13
C LEU A 4 -14.31 -3.94 1.07
N CYS A 5 -14.90 -4.98 1.64
CA CYS A 5 -14.22 -5.98 2.49
C CYS A 5 -12.96 -6.58 1.81
N VAL A 6 -12.89 -6.49 0.48
CA VAL A 6 -11.80 -7.02 -0.35
C VAL A 6 -10.66 -6.02 -0.62
N GLY A 7 -10.77 -4.75 -0.21
CA GLY A 7 -9.67 -3.77 -0.21
C GLY A 7 -8.79 -3.77 -1.47
N GLU A 8 -7.48 -3.79 -1.26
CA GLU A 8 -6.46 -3.78 -2.30
C GLU A 8 -6.49 -5.02 -3.22
N TYR A 9 -7.08 -6.15 -2.80
CA TYR A 9 -7.25 -7.31 -3.66
C TYR A 9 -8.16 -7.01 -4.86
N ALA A 10 -9.24 -6.26 -4.64
CA ALA A 10 -10.13 -5.85 -5.72
C ALA A 10 -9.42 -4.91 -6.69
N THR A 11 -8.65 -3.95 -6.17
CA THR A 11 -7.85 -3.03 -6.98
C THR A 11 -6.82 -3.77 -7.83
N ALA A 12 -6.11 -4.75 -7.25
CA ALA A 12 -5.10 -5.53 -7.96
C ALA A 12 -5.72 -6.35 -9.10
N ARG A 13 -6.85 -7.03 -8.85
CA ARG A 13 -7.58 -7.77 -9.89
C ARG A 13 -8.11 -6.85 -10.98
N ALA A 14 -8.67 -5.70 -10.61
CA ALA A 14 -9.21 -4.73 -11.57
C ALA A 14 -8.10 -4.14 -12.46
N ALA A 15 -6.95 -3.75 -11.87
CA ALA A 15 -5.82 -3.22 -12.63
C ALA A 15 -5.26 -4.26 -13.61
N SER A 16 -5.14 -5.52 -13.17
CA SER A 16 -4.74 -6.63 -14.03
C SER A 16 -5.72 -6.83 -15.20
N ALA A 17 -7.02 -6.90 -14.92
CA ALA A 17 -8.06 -7.07 -15.95
C ALA A 17 -8.10 -5.89 -16.94
N ALA A 18 -7.80 -4.67 -16.47
CA ALA A 18 -7.71 -3.48 -17.31
C ALA A 18 -6.37 -3.36 -18.06
N GLY A 19 -5.40 -4.26 -17.83
CA GLY A 19 -4.07 -4.20 -18.44
C GLY A 19 -3.25 -2.97 -18.01
N THR A 20 -3.50 -2.43 -16.82
CA THR A 20 -2.85 -1.20 -16.31
C THR A 20 -2.06 -1.45 -15.03
N ILE A 21 -1.38 -0.40 -14.56
CA ILE A 21 -0.49 -0.44 -13.40
C ILE A 21 -1.27 -0.18 -12.12
N MET A 22 -0.99 -0.98 -11.09
CA MET A 22 -1.38 -0.68 -9.71
C MET A 22 -0.16 -0.20 -8.91
N THR A 23 -0.33 0.87 -8.14
CA THR A 23 0.64 1.26 -7.12
C THR A 23 0.10 0.88 -5.73
N LEU A 24 0.85 0.06 -4.99
CA LEU A 24 0.52 -0.35 -3.62
C LEU A 24 1.12 0.64 -2.61
N SER A 25 0.33 1.10 -1.64
CA SER A 25 0.77 1.98 -0.55
C SER A 25 1.66 1.23 0.45
N SER A 26 2.68 1.90 1.02
CA SER A 26 3.43 1.32 2.15
C SER A 26 2.60 1.26 3.45
N TRP A 27 1.42 1.88 3.46
CA TRP A 27 0.42 1.84 4.53
C TRP A 27 -0.80 1.00 4.14
N ALA A 28 -0.66 0.10 3.16
CA ALA A 28 -1.73 -0.78 2.72
C ALA A 28 -2.19 -1.73 3.84
N THR A 29 -3.46 -2.14 3.77
CA THR A 29 -4.04 -3.13 4.69
C THR A 29 -3.81 -4.58 4.25
N SER A 30 -3.24 -4.78 3.07
CA SER A 30 -2.82 -6.08 2.55
C SER A 30 -1.32 -6.08 2.29
N SER A 31 -0.67 -7.20 2.58
CA SER A 31 0.76 -7.42 2.36
C SER A 31 1.12 -7.54 0.87
N ILE A 32 2.40 -7.40 0.57
CA ILE A 32 2.95 -7.53 -0.80
C ILE A 32 2.60 -8.90 -1.39
N GLU A 33 2.73 -9.96 -0.58
CA GLU A 33 2.53 -11.35 -0.97
C GLU A 33 1.05 -11.63 -1.26
N GLU A 34 0.16 -11.11 -0.42
CA GLU A 34 -1.28 -11.16 -0.64
C GLU A 34 -1.68 -10.47 -1.96
N ILE A 35 -1.09 -9.33 -2.28
CA ILE A 35 -1.36 -8.63 -3.54
C ILE A 35 -0.83 -9.39 -4.74
N VAL A 36 0.34 -10.03 -4.65
CA VAL A 36 0.83 -10.87 -5.75
C VAL A 36 -0.03 -12.12 -5.97
N SER A 37 -0.62 -12.67 -4.90
CA SER A 37 -1.52 -13.82 -5.00
C SER A 37 -2.78 -13.56 -5.84
N THR A 38 -3.12 -12.29 -6.10
CA THR A 38 -4.28 -11.91 -6.92
C THR A 38 -4.14 -12.22 -8.40
N GLY A 39 -2.93 -12.54 -8.87
CA GLY A 39 -2.66 -12.92 -10.26
C GLY A 39 -1.57 -12.06 -10.92
N PRO A 40 -1.33 -12.26 -12.23
CA PRO A 40 -0.35 -11.48 -12.99
C PRO A 40 -0.76 -10.01 -13.09
N GLY A 41 0.22 -9.09 -13.23
CA GLY A 41 -0.04 -7.66 -13.39
C GLY A 41 1.18 -6.81 -13.08
N ILE A 42 1.26 -5.62 -13.68
CA ILE A 42 2.34 -4.66 -13.41
C ILE A 42 2.00 -3.90 -12.12
N ARG A 43 2.90 -3.96 -11.15
CA ARG A 43 2.71 -3.37 -9.83
C ARG A 43 3.92 -2.55 -9.43
N PHE A 44 3.67 -1.40 -8.82
CA PHE A 44 4.69 -0.56 -8.19
C PHE A 44 4.45 -0.44 -6.69
N LEU A 45 5.51 -0.20 -5.92
CA LEU A 45 5.43 0.01 -4.48
C LEU A 45 5.63 1.49 -4.21
N GLN A 46 4.63 2.16 -3.63
CA GLN A 46 4.80 3.48 -3.04
C GLN A 46 5.51 3.34 -1.69
N LEU A 47 6.50 4.19 -1.44
CA LEU A 47 7.36 4.13 -0.27
C LEU A 47 7.51 5.52 0.38
N TYR A 48 7.37 5.57 1.70
CA TYR A 48 7.87 6.67 2.53
C TYR A 48 9.26 6.32 3.07
N LEU A 49 10.17 7.29 3.07
CA LEU A 49 11.48 7.14 3.71
C LEU A 49 11.35 7.22 5.24
N LEU A 50 11.04 6.08 5.86
CA LEU A 50 10.98 5.96 7.32
C LEU A 50 12.35 6.18 7.97
N LYS A 51 12.34 6.62 9.23
CA LYS A 51 13.58 6.80 10.02
C LYS A 51 14.37 5.50 10.12
N ASP A 52 13.69 4.38 10.31
CA ASP A 52 14.31 3.06 10.28
C ASP A 52 14.59 2.62 8.83
N ARG A 53 15.86 2.68 8.44
CA ARG A 53 16.34 2.28 7.11
C ARG A 53 16.33 0.77 6.90
N ASN A 54 16.38 -0.02 7.97
CA ASN A 54 16.32 -1.48 7.87
C ASN A 54 14.91 -1.92 7.46
N MET A 55 13.88 -1.31 8.03
CA MET A 55 12.49 -1.55 7.62
C MET A 55 12.27 -1.20 6.14
N VAL A 56 12.76 -0.04 5.71
CA VAL A 56 12.67 0.40 4.31
C VAL A 56 13.38 -0.60 3.38
N THR A 57 14.62 -0.98 3.72
CA THR A 57 15.41 -1.93 2.93
C THR A 57 14.74 -3.30 2.85
N HIS A 58 14.16 -3.77 3.97
CA HIS A 58 13.43 -5.02 4.02
C HIS A 58 12.19 -4.98 3.13
N LEU A 59 11.44 -3.88 3.14
CA LEU A 59 10.24 -3.71 2.33
C LEU A 59 10.56 -3.67 0.83
N VAL A 60 11.61 -2.93 0.44
CA VAL A 60 12.08 -2.88 -0.96
C VAL A 60 12.49 -4.27 -1.44
N ARG A 61 13.29 -5.00 -0.65
CA ARG A 61 13.70 -6.38 -1.00
C ARG A 61 12.51 -7.32 -1.13
N ARG A 62 11.49 -7.18 -0.29
CA ARG A 62 10.24 -7.95 -0.42
C ARG A 62 9.51 -7.64 -1.72
N ALA A 63 9.39 -6.36 -2.07
CA ALA A 63 8.74 -5.94 -3.32
C ALA A 63 9.48 -6.46 -4.56
N GLU A 64 10.82 -6.35 -4.57
CA GLU A 64 11.66 -6.86 -5.65
C GLU A 64 11.48 -8.38 -5.84
N LYS A 65 11.57 -9.15 -4.75
CA LYS A 65 11.34 -10.61 -4.78
C LYS A 65 9.93 -10.98 -5.25
N ALA A 66 8.95 -10.15 -4.91
CA ALA A 66 7.56 -10.33 -5.30
C ALA A 66 7.27 -9.87 -6.75
N GLY A 67 8.28 -9.37 -7.48
CA GLY A 67 8.17 -9.02 -8.89
C GLY A 67 7.60 -7.63 -9.17
N PHE A 68 7.55 -6.75 -8.17
CA PHE A 68 7.20 -5.34 -8.37
C PHE A 68 8.22 -4.68 -9.30
N LYS A 69 7.74 -3.76 -10.14
CA LYS A 69 8.51 -3.23 -11.28
C LYS A 69 9.12 -1.86 -11.03
N ALA A 70 8.66 -1.14 -10.02
CA ALA A 70 9.23 0.15 -9.63
C ALA A 70 8.93 0.49 -8.17
N ILE A 71 9.73 1.42 -7.63
CA ILE A 71 9.51 2.07 -6.35
C ILE A 71 9.11 3.52 -6.61
N LEU A 72 7.97 3.95 -6.07
CA LEU A 72 7.50 5.33 -6.10
C LEU A 72 7.78 5.97 -4.74
N LEU A 73 8.87 6.73 -4.67
CA LEU A 73 9.25 7.43 -3.45
C LEU A 73 8.39 8.68 -3.25
N THR A 74 7.67 8.75 -2.13
CA THR A 74 6.92 9.94 -1.72
C THR A 74 7.83 10.88 -0.93
N ALA A 75 8.24 11.98 -1.57
CA ALA A 75 9.19 12.96 -1.02
C ALA A 75 8.54 14.24 -0.46
N ASP A 76 7.24 14.44 -0.71
CA ASP A 76 6.50 15.67 -0.35
C ASP A 76 5.97 15.69 1.09
N SER A 77 6.06 14.57 1.80
CA SER A 77 5.40 14.36 3.10
C SER A 77 6.41 14.02 4.20
N PRO A 78 7.31 14.95 4.58
CA PRO A 78 8.23 14.73 5.70
C PRO A 78 7.50 14.67 7.05
N VAL A 79 6.33 15.30 7.13
CA VAL A 79 5.41 15.30 8.27
C VAL A 79 4.00 15.02 7.74
N ILE A 80 3.17 14.34 8.52
CA ILE A 80 1.77 14.11 8.16
C ILE A 80 1.05 15.46 8.07
N GLY A 81 0.47 15.74 6.91
CA GLY A 81 -0.30 16.97 6.68
C GLY A 81 -1.51 17.10 7.60
N ARG A 82 -1.84 18.34 7.97
CA ARG A 82 -2.98 18.62 8.87
C ARG A 82 -4.31 18.48 8.11
N ARG A 83 -5.01 17.37 8.33
CA ARG A 83 -6.35 17.12 7.80
C ARG A 83 -7.40 17.41 8.87
N GLU A 84 -8.09 18.54 8.77
CA GLU A 84 -9.04 18.96 9.82
C GLU A 84 -10.18 17.96 10.04
N ALA A 85 -10.66 17.33 8.96
CA ALA A 85 -11.72 16.33 9.05
C ALA A 85 -11.25 15.12 9.88
N ASP A 86 -10.01 14.65 9.69
CA ASP A 86 -9.46 13.52 10.45
C ASP A 86 -9.35 13.84 11.94
N ILE A 87 -8.99 15.08 12.28
CA ILE A 87 -8.90 15.58 13.66
C ILE A 87 -10.30 15.70 14.28
N LYS A 88 -11.25 16.36 13.58
CA LYS A 88 -12.63 16.55 14.04
C LYS A 88 -13.33 15.20 14.26
N ASN A 89 -13.12 14.26 13.36
CA ASN A 89 -13.74 12.94 13.38
C ASN A 89 -12.98 11.91 14.22
N ARG A 90 -11.83 12.27 14.82
CA ARG A 90 -10.96 11.36 15.59
C ARG A 90 -10.67 10.07 14.82
N LEU A 91 -10.21 10.20 13.57
CA LEU A 91 -9.98 9.08 12.67
C LEU A 91 -9.03 8.06 13.32
N THR A 92 -9.45 6.79 13.35
CA THR A 92 -8.67 5.65 13.84
C THR A 92 -8.83 4.47 12.89
N ILE A 93 -7.87 3.55 12.91
CA ILE A 93 -7.96 2.29 12.17
C ILE A 93 -9.01 1.40 12.84
N ILE A 94 -9.92 0.85 12.05
CA ILE A 94 -10.99 -0.03 12.54
C ILE A 94 -10.36 -1.39 12.89
N ALA A 95 -10.71 -1.94 14.06
CA ALA A 95 -10.08 -3.13 14.64
C ALA A 95 -10.06 -4.39 13.76
N LYS A 96 -10.86 -4.46 12.69
CA LYS A 96 -10.86 -5.57 11.71
C LYS A 96 -9.59 -5.65 10.84
N PHE A 97 -8.67 -4.69 10.94
CA PHE A 97 -7.42 -4.66 10.18
C PHE A 97 -6.18 -5.06 11.01
N HIS A 98 -6.34 -5.80 12.11
CA HIS A 98 -5.19 -6.38 12.83
C HIS A 98 -4.50 -7.43 11.94
N LEU A 99 -3.34 -7.06 11.40
CA LEU A 99 -2.43 -7.94 10.69
C LEU A 99 -1.85 -8.96 11.70
N ASN A 100 -2.06 -10.25 11.42
CA ASN A 100 -1.35 -11.36 12.09
C ASN A 100 0.10 -11.42 11.61
#